data_AF-A0A368GAJ1-F1
#
_entry.id   AF-A0A368GAJ1-F1
#
_cell.length_a   1.000
_cell.length_b   1.000
_cell.length_c   1.000
_cell.angle_alpha   90.00
_cell.angle_beta   90.00
_cell.angle_gamma   90.00
#
_symmetry.space_group_name_H-M   'P 1'
#
loop_
_entity.id
_entity.type
_entity.pdbx_description
1 polymer ?
#
loop_
_entity_poly.entity_id
_entity_poly.type
_entity_poly.pdbx_seq_one_letter_code
_entity_poly.pdbx_strand_id
1 'polypeptide(L)'
;MDKLYVDNVVLERSTPEELLGRYRESKEVFNKVGMNLRDYLSNCPFVIDNIRAPDRASSNVAKVLGIHRDNDHDELALECSAKTHKRATKRSVLSRINGLGFDPLGLSTPVLTKGKTYLQDLHKMKLGWGEPLSDEDSKT
;
A
#
# COMPACT_ATOMS: atom_id res chain seq x y z
N MET A 1 13.82 16.62 0.43
CA MET A 1 12.55 15.93 0.69
C MET A 1 12.54 14.78 -0.27
N ASP A 2 12.82 13.58 0.21
CA ASP A 2 13.58 12.66 -0.64
C ASP A 2 12.68 11.61 -1.31
N LYS A 3 11.48 11.36 -0.76
CA LYS A 3 10.51 10.40 -1.31
C LYS A 3 9.06 10.84 -1.02
N LEU A 4 8.35 11.33 -2.05
CA LEU A 4 6.91 11.63 -2.03
C LEU A 4 6.18 10.62 -2.93
N TYR A 5 5.14 9.98 -2.41
CA TYR A 5 4.29 9.05 -3.16
C TYR A 5 2.82 9.37 -2.93
N VAL A 6 2.16 9.94 -3.94
CA VAL A 6 0.77 10.38 -3.86
C VAL A 6 0.56 11.29 -2.65
N ASP A 7 -0.07 10.79 -1.59
CA ASP A 7 -0.38 11.46 -0.33
C ASP A 7 0.62 11.14 0.80
N ASN A 8 1.56 10.23 0.56
CA ASN A 8 2.55 9.80 1.55
C ASN A 8 3.90 10.50 1.39
N VAL A 9 4.46 10.96 2.51
CA VAL A 9 5.83 11.47 2.62
C VAL A 9 6.66 10.47 3.41
N VAL A 10 7.77 10.01 2.83
CA VAL A 10 8.72 9.14 3.52
C VAL A 10 9.99 9.94 3.83
N LEU A 11 10.35 9.95 5.11
CA LEU A 11 11.53 10.65 5.63
C LEU A 11 12.53 9.62 6.15
N GLU A 12 13.80 9.77 5.77
CA GLU A 12 14.88 8.88 6.17
C GLU A 12 16.11 9.70 6.58
N ARG A 13 16.72 9.40 7.72
CA ARG A 13 17.97 10.01 8.18
C ARG A 13 18.79 9.02 9.00
N SER A 14 20.07 9.30 9.15
CA SER A 14 21.01 8.44 9.88
C SER A 14 20.93 8.65 11.39
N THR A 15 20.44 9.81 11.84
CA THR A 15 20.27 10.12 13.27
C THR A 15 18.84 10.56 13.61
N PRO A 16 18.34 10.27 14.83
CA PRO A 16 17.01 10.71 15.27
C PRO A 16 16.83 12.24 15.25
N GLU A 17 17.88 12.99 15.57
CA GLU A 17 17.87 14.46 15.64
C GLU A 17 17.70 15.07 14.23
N GLU A 18 18.41 14.54 13.24
CA GLU A 18 18.23 14.93 11.85
C GLU A 18 16.82 14.62 11.35
N LEU A 19 16.27 13.47 11.76
CA LEU A 19 14.91 13.07 11.38
C LEU A 19 13.86 14.03 11.95
N LEU A 20 14.01 14.46 13.20
CA LEU A 20 13.17 15.50 13.81
C LEU A 20 13.30 16.85 13.10
N GLY A 21 14.52 17.22 12.69
CA GLY A 21 14.76 18.39 11.85
C GLY A 21 13.95 18.31 10.55
N ARG A 22 13.97 17.16 9.88
CA ARG A 22 13.20 16.93 8.64
C ARG A 22 11.69 16.90 8.85
N TYR A 23 11.21 16.36 9.97
CA TYR A 23 9.79 16.47 10.33
C TYR A 23 9.35 17.94 10.36
N ARG A 24 10.08 18.81 11.06
CA ARG A 24 9.75 20.25 11.17
C ARG A 24 9.80 20.95 9.83
N GLU A 25 10.86 20.73 9.06
CA GLU A 25 11.02 21.29 7.71
C GLU A 25 9.87 20.85 6.78
N SER A 26 9.52 19.55 6.79
CA SER A 26 8.44 19.02 5.95
C SER A 26 7.09 19.67 6.26
N LYS A 27 6.78 19.85 7.55
CA LYS A 27 5.56 20.55 8.01
C LYS A 27 5.54 21.99 7.53
N GLU A 28 6.65 22.70 7.67
CA GLU A 28 6.73 24.10 7.25
C GLU A 28 6.52 24.24 5.74
N VAL A 29 7.20 23.43 4.95
CA VAL A 29 7.09 23.46 3.48
C VAL A 29 5.67 23.16 3.01
N PHE A 30 5.02 22.14 3.58
CA PHE A 30 3.65 21.77 3.18
C PHE A 30 2.61 22.77 3.67
N ASN A 31 2.79 23.32 4.87
CA ASN A 31 1.89 24.36 5.38
C ASN A 31 1.92 25.62 4.51
N LYS A 32 3.07 25.98 3.91
CA LYS A 32 3.17 27.13 2.99
C LYS A 32 2.28 26.99 1.75
N VAL A 33 1.97 25.76 1.34
CA VAL A 33 1.06 25.48 0.21
C VAL A 33 -0.34 25.06 0.67
N GLY A 34 -0.68 25.29 1.94
CA GLY A 34 -2.00 24.98 2.49
C GLY A 34 -2.24 23.49 2.75
N MET A 35 -1.18 22.68 2.81
CA MET A 35 -1.25 21.24 3.08
C MET A 35 -0.78 20.93 4.50
N ASN A 36 -1.63 20.30 5.30
CA ASN A 36 -1.26 19.87 6.65
C ASN A 36 -0.78 18.42 6.65
N LEU A 37 0.53 18.19 6.69
CA LEU A 37 1.08 16.83 6.92
C LEU A 37 0.72 16.36 8.32
N ARG A 38 0.27 15.12 8.45
CA ARG A 38 -0.19 14.50 9.70
C ARG A 38 0.06 12.99 9.64
N ASP A 39 -0.36 12.29 10.68
CA ASP A 39 -0.22 10.83 10.79
C ASP A 39 1.24 10.36 10.68
N TYR A 40 2.16 11.12 11.29
CA TYR A 40 3.57 10.76 11.35
C TYR A 40 3.76 9.49 12.19
N LEU A 41 4.60 8.61 11.66
CA LEU A 41 4.96 7.34 12.26
C LEU A 41 6.45 7.06 12.03
N SER A 42 7.09 6.40 12.98
CA SER A 42 8.52 6.15 13.00
C SER A 42 8.81 4.90 13.82
N ASN A 43 9.83 4.14 13.43
CA ASN A 43 10.39 3.03 14.19
C ASN A 43 11.31 3.50 15.34
N CYS A 44 11.49 4.81 15.52
CA CYS A 44 12.30 5.38 16.60
C CYS A 44 11.41 6.01 17.66
N PRO A 45 11.30 5.43 18.88
CA PRO A 45 10.47 5.98 19.96
C PRO A 45 10.82 7.42 20.31
N PHE A 46 12.12 7.75 20.35
CA PHE A 46 12.59 9.12 20.60
C PHE A 46 12.00 10.13 19.62
N VAL A 47 11.86 9.77 18.34
CA VAL A 47 11.29 10.65 17.31
C VAL A 47 9.79 10.83 17.54
N ILE A 48 9.05 9.75 17.81
CA ILE A 48 7.60 9.81 18.10
C ILE A 48 7.31 10.68 19.31
N ASP A 49 8.08 10.52 20.40
CA ASP A 49 7.88 11.28 21.64
C ASP A 49 8.11 12.79 21.44
N ASN A 50 8.96 13.16 20.48
CA ASN A 50 9.26 14.55 20.14
C ASN A 50 8.40 15.13 19.01
N ILE A 51 7.55 14.32 18.35
CA ILE A 51 6.52 14.80 17.42
C ILE A 51 5.31 15.32 18.20
N ARG A 52 4.68 16.40 17.72
CA ARG A 52 3.48 16.96 18.37
C ARG A 52 2.33 15.96 18.36
N ALA A 53 1.60 15.81 19.47
CA ALA A 53 0.51 14.85 19.58
C ALA A 53 -0.54 14.91 18.44
N PRO A 54 -0.98 16.08 17.94
CA PRO A 54 -1.92 16.16 16.80
C PRO A 54 -1.36 15.68 15.46
N ASP A 55 -0.03 15.59 15.34
CA ASP A 55 0.64 15.15 14.13
C ASP A 55 0.96 13.64 14.16
N ARG A 56 0.83 12.96 15.32
CA ARG A 56 1.13 11.53 15.46
C ARG A 56 0.04 10.68 14.82
N ALA A 57 0.43 9.57 14.21
CA ALA A 57 -0.52 8.55 13.78
C ALA A 57 -1.28 7.97 14.99
N SER A 58 -2.56 7.64 14.79
CA SER A 58 -3.39 7.02 15.84
C SER A 58 -3.14 5.51 16.02
N SER A 59 -2.34 4.90 15.14
CA SER A 59 -2.05 3.47 15.07
C SER A 59 -0.58 3.26 14.70
N ASN A 60 0.04 2.21 15.25
CA ASN A 60 1.40 1.78 14.87
C ASN A 60 1.42 1.02 13.54
N VAL A 61 0.26 0.69 13.00
CA VAL A 61 0.08 0.10 11.68
C VAL A 61 -0.31 1.20 10.70
N ALA A 62 0.52 1.43 9.69
CA ALA A 62 0.25 2.34 8.59
C ALA A 62 0.33 1.62 7.25
N LYS A 63 -0.34 2.15 6.23
CA LYS A 63 -0.14 1.70 4.85
C LYS A 63 0.89 2.57 4.16
N VAL A 64 2.05 2.01 3.87
CA VAL A 64 3.11 2.70 3.10
C VAL A 64 3.12 2.06 1.71
N LEU A 65 2.93 2.89 0.66
CA LEU A 65 2.75 2.42 -0.72
C LEU A 65 1.58 1.42 -0.90
N GLY A 66 0.58 1.45 -0.01
CA GLY A 66 -0.54 0.52 -0.04
C GLY A 66 -0.25 -0.88 0.56
N ILE A 67 0.96 -1.10 1.10
CA ILE A 67 1.35 -2.29 1.87
C ILE A 67 1.27 -1.95 3.36
N HIS A 68 0.81 -2.89 4.20
CA HIS A 68 0.82 -2.68 5.65
C HIS A 68 2.26 -2.67 6.16
N ARG A 69 2.59 -1.71 7.00
CA ARG A 69 3.85 -1.64 7.71
C ARG A 69 3.58 -1.66 9.20
N ASP A 70 4.19 -2.63 9.88
CA ASP A 70 4.33 -2.62 11.32
C ASP A 70 5.61 -1.86 11.66
N ASN A 71 5.48 -0.78 12.44
CA ASN A 71 6.62 0.07 12.78
C ASN A 71 7.36 -0.39 14.02
N ASP A 72 6.72 -1.19 14.86
CA ASP A 72 7.35 -1.72 16.07
C ASP A 72 8.39 -2.79 15.70
N HIS A 73 8.09 -3.58 14.67
CA HIS A 73 8.96 -4.66 14.16
C HIS A 73 9.72 -4.30 12.88
N ASP A 74 9.44 -3.13 12.27
CA ASP A 74 9.95 -2.71 10.96
C ASP A 74 9.67 -3.74 9.84
N GLU A 75 8.47 -4.31 9.87
CA GLU A 75 8.05 -5.36 8.93
C GLU A 75 7.03 -4.84 7.91
N LEU A 76 7.12 -5.36 6.68
CA LEU A 76 6.10 -5.20 5.66
C LEU A 76 5.19 -6.42 5.64
N ALA A 77 3.90 -6.20 5.84
CA ALA A 77 2.88 -7.23 5.83
C ALA A 77 2.03 -7.15 4.56
N LEU A 78 1.97 -8.27 3.84
CA LEU A 78 1.03 -8.49 2.74
C LEU A 78 -0.21 -9.20 3.28
N GLU A 79 -1.36 -8.54 3.19
CA GLU A 79 -2.62 -9.14 3.62
C GLU A 79 -3.24 -9.94 2.47
N CYS A 80 -3.30 -11.26 2.64
CA CYS A 80 -3.92 -12.17 1.69
C CYS A 80 -5.40 -12.40 2.06
N SER A 81 -6.30 -11.59 1.51
CA SER A 81 -7.75 -11.79 1.66
C SER A 81 -8.35 -12.40 0.39
N ALA A 82 -8.64 -13.70 0.43
CA ALA A 82 -9.31 -14.36 -0.70
C ALA A 82 -10.77 -13.89 -0.78
N LYS A 83 -11.06 -12.93 -1.68
CA LYS A 83 -12.43 -12.49 -1.93
C LYS A 83 -13.22 -13.57 -2.66
N THR A 84 -14.27 -14.07 -2.02
CA THR A 84 -15.19 -15.04 -2.62
C THR A 84 -16.24 -14.31 -3.45
N HIS A 85 -16.43 -14.73 -4.69
CA HIS A 85 -17.43 -14.16 -5.60
C HIS A 85 -18.42 -15.24 -6.01
N LYS A 86 -19.72 -14.90 -6.05
CA LYS A 86 -20.79 -15.84 -6.45
C LYS A 86 -20.76 -16.20 -7.94
N ARG A 87 -20.21 -15.32 -8.78
CA ARG A 87 -20.13 -15.49 -10.23
C ARG A 87 -18.70 -15.23 -10.68
N ALA A 88 -18.17 -16.13 -11.50
CA ALA A 88 -16.88 -15.96 -12.15
C ALA A 88 -17.07 -15.00 -13.34
N THR A 89 -16.40 -13.86 -13.29
CA THR A 89 -16.33 -12.84 -14.34
C THR A 89 -14.90 -12.34 -14.42
N LYS A 90 -14.51 -11.68 -15.51
CA LYS A 90 -13.19 -11.04 -15.59
C LYS A 90 -12.93 -10.07 -14.42
N ARG A 91 -13.97 -9.34 -13.96
CA ARG A 91 -13.90 -8.46 -12.78
C ARG A 91 -13.67 -9.24 -11.48
N SER A 92 -14.32 -10.38 -11.28
CA SER A 92 -14.12 -11.16 -10.05
C SER A 92 -12.72 -11.76 -9.98
N VAL A 93 -12.17 -12.19 -11.13
CA VAL A 93 -10.79 -12.69 -11.23
C VAL A 93 -9.80 -11.60 -10.84
N LEU A 94 -9.90 -10.41 -11.46
CA LEU A 94 -9.09 -9.25 -11.09
C LEU A 94 -9.25 -8.90 -9.59
N SER A 95 -10.48 -8.90 -9.09
CA SER A 95 -10.74 -8.63 -7.67
C SER A 95 -10.11 -9.66 -6.74
N ARG A 96 -9.97 -10.92 -7.17
CA ARG A 96 -9.34 -11.99 -6.38
C ARG A 96 -7.82 -11.85 -6.40
N ILE A 97 -7.23 -11.56 -7.56
CA ILE A 97 -5.80 -11.25 -7.70
C ILE A 97 -5.44 -10.04 -6.81
N ASN A 98 -6.20 -8.95 -6.88
CA ASN A 98 -5.96 -7.77 -6.05
C ASN A 98 -6.31 -7.99 -4.57
N GLY A 99 -7.15 -8.98 -4.24
CA GLY A 99 -7.46 -9.36 -2.86
C GLY A 99 -6.28 -10.04 -2.15
N LEU A 100 -5.38 -10.67 -2.92
CA LEU A 100 -4.13 -11.24 -2.41
C LEU A 100 -3.10 -10.16 -2.02
N GLY A 101 -3.33 -8.90 -2.40
CA GLY A 101 -2.50 -7.77 -2.02
C GLY A 101 -2.23 -6.83 -3.19
N PHE A 102 -2.12 -5.54 -2.88
CA PHE A 102 -1.54 -4.56 -3.79
C PHE A 102 -0.03 -4.49 -3.53
N ASP A 103 0.76 -4.70 -4.58
CA ASP A 103 2.20 -4.85 -4.47
C ASP A 103 2.92 -3.99 -5.52
N PRO A 104 3.17 -2.70 -5.20
CA PRO A 104 3.88 -1.81 -6.10
C PRO A 104 5.37 -2.15 -6.22
N LEU A 105 5.93 -2.89 -5.27
CA LEU A 105 7.35 -3.26 -5.24
C LEU A 105 7.62 -4.58 -5.96
N GLY A 106 6.58 -5.33 -6.31
CA GLY A 106 6.68 -6.62 -6.99
C GLY A 106 7.13 -7.78 -6.09
N LEU A 107 7.11 -7.64 -4.77
CA LEU A 107 7.51 -8.66 -3.79
C LEU A 107 6.71 -9.96 -3.89
N SER A 108 5.43 -9.86 -4.19
CA SER A 108 4.47 -10.96 -4.38
C SER A 108 4.37 -11.46 -5.82
N THR A 109 5.11 -10.85 -6.76
CA THR A 109 5.03 -11.17 -8.19
C THR A 109 5.16 -12.67 -8.47
N PRO A 110 6.14 -13.41 -7.91
CA PRO A 110 6.28 -14.84 -8.20
C PRO A 110 5.02 -15.66 -7.91
N VAL A 111 4.27 -15.28 -6.87
CA VAL A 111 3.03 -15.94 -6.46
C VAL A 111 1.86 -15.50 -7.35
N LEU A 112 1.81 -14.21 -7.74
CA LEU A 112 0.73 -13.65 -8.54
C LEU A 112 0.87 -13.87 -10.05
N THR A 113 2.04 -14.29 -10.55
CA THR A 113 2.31 -14.45 -11.99
C THR A 113 1.25 -15.29 -12.68
N LYS A 114 0.91 -16.46 -12.14
CA LYS A 114 -0.10 -17.35 -12.73
C LYS A 114 -1.47 -16.66 -12.85
N GLY A 115 -1.91 -15.98 -11.80
CA GLY A 115 -3.17 -15.24 -11.80
C GLY A 115 -3.16 -14.08 -12.80
N LYS A 116 -2.04 -13.34 -12.89
CA LYS A 116 -1.86 -12.24 -13.86
C LYS A 116 -1.85 -12.75 -15.31
N THR A 117 -1.20 -13.88 -15.59
CA THR A 117 -1.22 -14.53 -16.91
C THR A 117 -2.64 -14.96 -17.28
N TYR A 118 -3.35 -15.61 -16.36
CA TYR A 118 -4.74 -16.00 -16.59
C TYR A 118 -5.64 -14.78 -16.86
N LEU A 119 -5.51 -13.70 -16.09
CA LEU A 119 -6.22 -12.45 -16.36
C LEU A 119 -5.88 -11.88 -17.74
N GLN A 120 -4.61 -11.96 -18.15
CA GLN A 120 -4.19 -11.54 -19.49
C GLN A 120 -4.87 -12.38 -20.59
N ASP A 121 -5.04 -13.68 -20.39
CA ASP A 121 -5.72 -14.55 -21.35
C ASP A 121 -7.21 -14.21 -21.47
N LEU A 122 -7.89 -13.96 -20.34
CA LEU A 122 -9.27 -13.44 -20.35
C LEU A 122 -9.40 -12.10 -21.09
N HIS A 123 -8.37 -11.25 -21.04
CA HIS A 123 -8.35 -10.01 -21.82
C HIS A 123 -8.23 -10.27 -23.33
N LYS A 124 -7.43 -11.26 -23.75
CA LYS A 124 -7.29 -11.65 -25.17
C LYS A 124 -8.60 -12.17 -25.76
N MET A 125 -9.45 -12.79 -24.94
CA MET A 125 -10.79 -13.27 -25.33
C MET A 125 -11.80 -12.14 -25.57
N LYS A 126 -11.45 -10.88 -25.27
CA LYS A 126 -12.31 -9.69 -25.45
C LYS A 126 -13.64 -9.73 -24.66
N LEU A 127 -13.73 -10.54 -23.60
CA LEU A 127 -14.89 -10.60 -22.71
C LEU A 127 -15.17 -9.26 -22.02
N GLY A 128 -16.44 -8.97 -21.76
CA GLY A 128 -16.85 -7.86 -20.91
C GLY A 128 -16.40 -8.01 -19.46
N TRP A 129 -16.35 -6.91 -18.69
CA TRP A 129 -15.96 -6.97 -17.27
C TRP A 129 -16.93 -7.77 -16.39
N GLY A 130 -18.23 -7.73 -16.71
CA GLY A 130 -19.29 -8.44 -15.98
C GLY A 130 -19.82 -9.67 -16.71
N GLU A 131 -19.21 -10.04 -17.83
CA GLU A 131 -19.60 -11.22 -18.59
C GLU A 131 -19.18 -12.49 -17.83
N PRO A 132 -20.08 -13.47 -17.67
CA PRO A 132 -19.76 -14.71 -16.99
C PRO A 132 -18.71 -15.50 -17.78
N LEU A 133 -17.76 -16.10 -17.06
CA LEU A 133 -16.79 -17.01 -17.65
C LEU A 133 -17.44 -18.35 -17.99
N SER A 134 -16.91 -19.05 -18.99
CA SER A 134 -17.35 -20.40 -19.33
C SER A 134 -17.01 -21.40 -18.21
N ASP A 135 -17.62 -22.58 -18.22
CA ASP A 135 -17.33 -23.63 -17.24
C ASP A 135 -15.87 -24.14 -17.32
N GLU A 136 -15.23 -24.02 -18.48
CA GLU A 136 -13.82 -24.34 -18.67
C GLU A 136 -12.92 -23.26 -18.06
N ASP A 137 -13.22 -21.99 -18.33
CA ASP A 137 -12.45 -20.86 -17.82
C ASP A 137 -12.64 -20.65 -16.32
N SER A 138 -13.78 -21.06 -15.74
CA SER A 138 -14.10 -20.81 -14.32
C SER A 138 -13.39 -21.73 -13.31
N LYS A 139 -12.71 -22.80 -13.76
CA LYS A 139 -12.13 -23.85 -12.91
C LYS A 139 -10.63 -23.72 -12.61
N THR A 140 -9.99 -22.62 -13.05
CA THR A 140 -8.54 -22.38 -12.87
C THR A 140 -8.26 -21.34 -11.79
#